data_AF-C4LD37-F1
#
_entry.id   AF-C4LD37-F1
#
_cell.length_a   1.000
_cell.length_b   1.000
_cell.length_c   1.000
_cell.angle_alpha   90.00
_cell.angle_beta   90.00
_cell.angle_gamma   90.00
#
_symmetry.space_group_name_H-M   'P 1'
#
loop_
_entity.id
_entity.type
_entity.pdbx_description
1 polymer ?
#
loop_
_entity_poly.entity_id
_entity_poly.type
_entity_poly.pdbx_seq_one_letter_code
_entity_poly.pdbx_strand_id
1 'polypeptide(L)'
;MGQKAQIRSDELLRQLEHLRHTAQDPSLLLWLQRELEGYDVNDELPWYRIMECRQRGLFMQHGTAHQHTCQINEKCLCQRDMEQVRFLLVRGPLASYLDCHTSTLERWPDTLLLEYSKHLIPEHVCLYAWKEPIDSVREHLLLGISSLLKQYVPSMHREMENPNRTLRSIQHRHWSV
;
A
#
# COMPACT_ATOMS: atom_id res chain seq x y z
N MET A 1 27.04 -10.41 -3.17
CA MET A 1 25.99 -9.54 -2.59
C MET A 1 25.45 -8.65 -3.71
N GLY A 2 24.32 -9.02 -4.30
CA GLY A 2 23.74 -8.26 -5.41
C GLY A 2 23.11 -6.97 -4.91
N GLN A 3 23.58 -5.83 -5.41
CA GLN A 3 22.89 -4.56 -5.23
C GLN A 3 21.49 -4.71 -5.84
N LYS A 4 20.44 -4.81 -5.00
CA LYS A 4 19.07 -4.66 -5.47
C LYS A 4 18.97 -3.23 -5.98
N ALA A 5 18.82 -3.05 -7.30
CA ALA A 5 18.57 -1.75 -7.88
C ALA A 5 17.33 -1.14 -7.20
N GLN A 6 17.54 -0.10 -6.41
CA GLN A 6 16.46 0.61 -5.73
C GLN A 6 15.73 1.43 -6.80
N ILE A 7 14.57 0.95 -7.24
CA ILE A 7 13.72 1.71 -8.16
C ILE A 7 13.35 3.01 -7.46
N ARG A 8 13.68 4.14 -8.10
CA ARG A 8 13.32 5.46 -7.58
C ARG A 8 11.81 5.66 -7.77
N SER A 9 11.14 6.17 -6.75
CA SER A 9 9.67 6.31 -6.73
C SER A 9 9.11 7.06 -7.94
N ASP A 10 9.82 8.10 -8.39
CA ASP A 10 9.46 8.93 -9.53
C ASP A 10 9.56 8.18 -10.87
N GLU A 11 10.54 7.28 -10.99
CA GLU A 11 10.73 6.46 -12.19
C GLU A 11 9.60 5.45 -12.32
N LEU A 12 9.19 4.81 -11.22
CA LEU A 12 8.06 3.88 -11.24
C LEU A 12 6.76 4.56 -11.67
N LEU A 13 6.45 5.74 -11.11
CA LEU A 13 5.24 6.48 -11.47
C LEU A 13 5.21 6.84 -12.95
N ARG A 14 6.33 7.35 -13.49
CA ARG A 14 6.46 7.64 -14.93
C ARG A 14 6.27 6.39 -15.79
N GLN A 15 6.80 5.24 -15.36
CA GLN A 15 6.62 3.97 -16.06
C GLN A 15 5.15 3.52 -16.07
N LEU A 16 4.45 3.62 -14.94
CA LEU A 16 3.03 3.27 -14.85
C LEU A 16 2.15 4.20 -15.69
N GLU A 17 2.42 5.50 -15.67
CA GLU A 17 1.72 6.47 -16.53
C GLU A 17 1.92 6.16 -18.02
N HIS A 18 3.17 5.88 -18.42
CA HIS A 18 3.47 5.49 -19.79
C HIS A 18 2.74 4.20 -20.19
N LEU A 19 2.75 3.19 -19.31
CA LEU A 19 2.01 1.95 -19.52
C LEU A 19 0.51 2.20 -19.69
N ARG A 20 -0.08 3.13 -18.92
CA ARG A 20 -1.51 3.45 -19.05
C ARG A 20 -1.88 3.98 -20.43
N HIS A 21 -0.95 4.69 -21.09
CA HIS A 21 -1.18 5.23 -22.43
C HIS A 21 -0.85 4.26 -23.57
N THR A 22 -0.15 3.17 -23.29
CA THR A 22 0.35 2.24 -24.31
C THR A 22 -0.26 0.84 -24.22
N ALA A 23 -0.75 0.44 -23.05
CA ALA A 23 -1.42 -0.81 -22.82
C ALA A 23 -2.77 -0.87 -23.56
N GLN A 24 -3.10 -2.05 -24.09
CA GLN A 24 -4.39 -2.33 -24.72
C GLN A 24 -5.24 -3.31 -23.91
N ASP A 25 -4.63 -4.03 -22.97
CA ASP A 25 -5.35 -4.97 -22.11
C ASP A 25 -6.26 -4.22 -21.12
N PRO A 26 -7.60 -4.44 -21.17
CA PRO A 26 -8.54 -3.73 -20.32
C PRO A 26 -8.30 -3.97 -18.82
N SER A 27 -7.85 -5.18 -18.45
CA SER A 27 -7.59 -5.53 -17.05
C SER A 27 -6.39 -4.76 -16.50
N LEU A 28 -5.31 -4.69 -17.29
CA LEU A 28 -4.13 -3.89 -16.98
C LEU A 28 -4.46 -2.39 -16.91
N LEU A 29 -5.29 -1.88 -17.82
CA LEU A 29 -5.71 -0.48 -17.80
C LEU A 29 -6.51 -0.13 -16.54
N LEU A 30 -7.46 -0.99 -16.15
CA LEU A 30 -8.24 -0.81 -14.91
C LEU A 30 -7.33 -0.85 -13.68
N TRP A 31 -6.38 -1.78 -13.63
CA TRP A 31 -5.40 -1.85 -12.55
C TRP A 31 -4.52 -0.60 -12.51
N LEU A 32 -3.99 -0.14 -13.65
CA LEU A 32 -3.17 1.07 -13.74
C LEU A 32 -3.94 2.31 -13.28
N GLN A 33 -5.21 2.42 -13.67
CA GLN A 33 -6.08 3.49 -13.22
C GLN A 33 -6.19 3.50 -11.69
N ARG A 34 -6.55 2.37 -11.09
CA ARG A 34 -6.68 2.25 -9.63
C ARG A 34 -5.36 2.47 -8.88
N GLU A 35 -4.24 2.01 -9.42
CA GLU A 35 -2.93 2.27 -8.81
C GLU A 35 -2.58 3.76 -8.78
N LEU A 36 -2.87 4.48 -9.87
CA LEU A 36 -2.53 5.90 -10.01
C LEU A 36 -3.54 6.82 -9.31
N GLU A 37 -4.83 6.49 -9.33
CA GLU A 37 -5.93 7.34 -8.84
C GLU A 37 -6.44 6.91 -7.45
N GLY A 38 -6.09 5.71 -7.00
CA GLY A 38 -6.59 5.11 -5.77
C GLY A 38 -7.73 4.12 -6.01
N TYR A 39 -8.07 3.42 -4.94
CA TYR A 39 -9.08 2.37 -4.90
C TYR A 39 -10.32 2.87 -4.14
N ASP A 40 -11.50 2.59 -4.69
CA ASP A 40 -12.75 2.85 -3.99
C ASP A 40 -12.90 1.94 -2.77
N VAL A 41 -13.84 2.27 -1.87
CA VAL A 41 -14.09 1.50 -0.63
C VAL A 41 -14.45 0.05 -0.92
N ASN A 42 -15.17 -0.19 -2.02
CA ASN A 42 -15.66 -1.51 -2.42
C ASN A 42 -14.73 -2.23 -3.41
N ASP A 43 -13.66 -1.59 -3.86
CA ASP A 43 -12.72 -2.23 -4.76
C ASP A 43 -11.94 -3.34 -4.06
N GLU A 44 -11.80 -4.46 -4.78
CA GLU A 44 -10.84 -5.51 -4.44
C GLU A 44 -9.42 -4.96 -4.47
N LEU A 45 -8.67 -5.25 -3.42
CA LEU A 45 -7.30 -4.80 -3.26
C LEU A 45 -6.31 -5.91 -3.65
N PRO A 46 -5.28 -5.58 -4.44
CA PRO A 46 -4.13 -6.45 -4.59
C PRO A 46 -3.50 -6.77 -3.23
N TRP A 47 -2.88 -7.95 -3.11
CA TRP A 47 -2.28 -8.40 -1.85
C TRP A 47 -1.31 -7.39 -1.23
N TYR A 48 -0.53 -6.66 -2.04
CA TYR A 48 0.44 -5.67 -1.56
C TYR A 48 -0.19 -4.34 -1.12
N ARG A 49 -1.51 -4.18 -1.29
CA ARG A 49 -2.29 -3.05 -0.78
C ARG A 49 -2.93 -3.37 0.57
N ILE A 50 -2.72 -4.59 1.09
CA ILE A 50 -3.23 -5.06 2.37
C ILE A 50 -2.03 -5.38 3.25
N MET A 51 -1.83 -4.62 4.32
CA MET A 51 -0.64 -4.75 5.17
C MET A 51 -1.01 -5.14 6.58
N GLU A 52 -0.35 -6.18 7.11
CA GLU A 52 -0.49 -6.54 8.51
C GLU A 52 0.12 -5.46 9.40
N CYS A 53 -0.60 -5.14 10.46
CA CYS A 53 -0.25 -4.10 11.40
C CYS A 53 -0.13 -4.69 12.81
N ARG A 54 0.88 -4.21 13.53
CA ARG A 54 0.87 -4.31 14.99
C ARG A 54 0.05 -3.17 15.55
N GLN A 55 -0.53 -3.40 16.71
CA GLN A 55 -1.40 -2.44 17.36
C GLN A 55 -0.62 -1.67 18.42
N ARG A 56 -0.74 -0.34 18.44
CA ARG A 56 -0.12 0.50 19.47
C ARG A 56 -1.13 1.45 20.08
N GLY A 57 -0.87 1.83 21.32
CA GLY A 57 -1.69 2.81 22.01
C GLY A 57 -0.88 3.76 22.85
N LEU A 58 -1.49 4.90 23.15
CA LEU A 58 -1.05 5.86 24.15
C LEU A 58 -1.84 5.60 25.44
N PHE A 59 -1.11 5.30 26.50
CA PHE A 59 -1.68 4.89 27.79
C PHE A 59 -1.35 5.90 28.86
N MET A 60 -2.30 6.12 29.77
CA MET A 60 -2.14 6.93 30.96
C MET A 60 -2.41 6.09 32.21
N GLN A 61 -1.48 6.12 33.18
CA GLN A 61 -1.64 5.40 34.43
C GLN A 61 -2.64 6.11 35.35
N HIS A 62 -3.55 5.35 35.97
CA HIS A 62 -4.53 5.89 36.91
C HIS A 62 -3.89 6.71 38.03
N GLY A 63 -4.50 7.84 38.35
CA GLY A 63 -4.03 8.73 39.42
C GLY A 63 -2.76 9.52 39.09
N THR A 64 -2.24 9.44 37.86
CA THR A 64 -1.07 10.20 37.43
C THR A 64 -1.32 10.92 36.11
N ALA A 65 -0.46 11.88 35.77
CA ALA A 65 -0.39 12.47 34.43
C ALA A 65 0.62 11.76 33.52
N HIS A 66 1.17 10.62 33.94
CA HIS A 66 2.22 9.94 33.19
C HIS A 66 1.62 9.20 31.98
N GLN A 67 2.12 9.54 30.80
CA GLN A 67 1.71 8.93 29.53
C GLN A 67 2.87 8.21 28.88
N HIS A 68 2.59 7.06 28.28
CA HIS A 68 3.57 6.31 27.51
C HIS A 68 2.89 5.57 26.35
N THR A 69 3.67 5.31 25.30
CA THR A 69 3.20 4.49 24.17
C THR A 69 3.70 3.07 24.31
N CYS A 70 2.85 2.08 24.09
CA CYS A 70 3.26 0.68 24.05
C CYS A 70 2.48 -0.11 23.00
N GLN A 71 2.94 -1.34 22.73
CA GLN A 71 2.22 -2.28 21.89
C GLN A 71 1.00 -2.82 22.65
N ILE A 72 -0.12 -2.95 21.93
CA ILE A 72 -1.32 -3.61 22.41
C ILE A 72 -1.21 -5.09 22.04
N ASN A 73 -1.40 -5.97 23.01
CA ASN A 73 -1.38 -7.41 22.76
C ASN A 73 -2.66 -7.81 22.03
N GLU A 74 -2.54 -8.50 20.91
CA GLU A 74 -3.69 -8.96 20.09
C GLU A 74 -4.62 -9.88 20.88
N LYS A 75 -4.10 -10.60 21.89
CA LYS A 75 -4.90 -11.45 22.78
C LYS A 75 -5.85 -10.67 23.68
N CYS A 76 -5.70 -9.35 23.79
CA CYS A 76 -6.62 -8.50 24.53
C CYS A 76 -7.93 -8.24 23.79
N LEU A 77 -7.98 -8.50 22.47
CA LEU A 77 -9.16 -8.31 21.65
C LEU A 77 -9.81 -9.65 21.34
N CYS A 78 -11.13 -9.66 21.19
CA CYS A 78 -11.79 -10.82 20.58
C CYS A 78 -11.48 -10.89 19.08
N GLN A 79 -11.61 -12.09 18.47
CA GLN A 79 -11.24 -12.30 17.07
C GLN A 79 -11.95 -11.34 16.11
N ARG A 80 -13.25 -11.10 16.31
CA ARG A 80 -14.07 -10.21 15.49
C ARG A 80 -13.54 -8.77 15.46
N ASP A 81 -13.07 -8.28 16.59
CA ASP A 81 -12.57 -6.91 16.73
C ASP A 81 -11.13 -6.82 16.23
N MET A 82 -10.34 -7.86 16.46
CA MET A 82 -8.99 -7.97 15.92
C MET A 82 -9.01 -7.90 14.38
N GLU A 83 -9.96 -8.55 13.72
CA GLU A 83 -10.10 -8.51 12.25
C GLU A 83 -10.32 -7.09 11.70
N GLN A 84 -10.90 -6.17 12.48
CA GLN A 84 -11.10 -4.78 12.06
C GLN A 84 -9.81 -3.93 12.09
N VAL A 85 -8.86 -4.31 12.94
CA VAL A 85 -7.64 -3.52 13.18
C VAL A 85 -6.35 -4.20 12.70
N ARG A 86 -6.40 -5.50 12.38
CA ARG A 86 -5.25 -6.29 11.95
C ARG A 86 -4.58 -5.77 10.70
N PHE A 87 -5.36 -5.23 9.77
CA PHE A 87 -4.86 -4.80 8.46
C PHE A 87 -5.05 -3.30 8.23
N LEU A 88 -4.02 -2.70 7.63
CA LEU A 88 -4.09 -1.41 6.95
C LEU A 88 -4.44 -1.66 5.49
N LEU A 89 -5.48 -0.99 5.01
CA LEU A 89 -5.91 -1.03 3.62
C LEU A 89 -5.40 0.22 2.90
N VAL A 90 -4.36 0.06 2.08
CA VAL A 90 -3.60 1.14 1.46
C VAL A 90 -4.29 1.62 0.18
N ARG A 91 -5.47 2.25 0.32
CA ARG A 91 -6.38 2.56 -0.80
C ARG A 91 -6.00 3.79 -1.62
N GLY A 92 -5.27 4.76 -1.06
CA GLY A 92 -4.98 6.01 -1.77
C GLY A 92 -4.14 5.82 -3.05
N PRO A 93 -4.01 6.89 -3.85
CA PRO A 93 -3.09 6.95 -4.98
C PRO A 93 -1.69 6.46 -4.59
N LEU A 94 -1.04 5.68 -5.46
CA LEU A 94 0.32 5.20 -5.21
C LEU A 94 1.29 6.34 -4.84
N ALA A 95 1.19 7.46 -5.56
CA ALA A 95 2.06 8.62 -5.34
C ALA A 95 2.01 9.14 -3.89
N SER A 96 0.84 9.07 -3.23
CA SER A 96 0.67 9.51 -1.84
C SER A 96 1.47 8.67 -0.84
N TYR A 97 1.81 7.42 -1.15
CA TYR A 97 2.55 6.54 -0.24
C TYR A 97 4.03 6.41 -0.60
N LEU A 98 4.41 6.86 -1.79
CA LEU A 98 5.81 6.86 -2.23
C LEU A 98 6.59 8.07 -1.70
N ASP A 99 5.89 9.12 -1.25
CA ASP A 99 6.46 10.26 -0.54
C ASP A 99 6.82 9.88 0.91
N CYS A 100 7.96 10.37 1.40
CA CYS A 100 8.50 9.99 2.72
C CYS A 100 7.81 10.69 3.89
N HIS A 101 6.85 11.58 3.63
CA HIS A 101 6.20 12.40 4.64
C HIS A 101 4.79 11.94 5.03
N THR A 102 4.26 10.92 4.36
CA THR A 102 2.89 10.45 4.61
C THR A 102 2.85 9.62 5.89
N SER A 103 2.18 10.14 6.92
CA SER A 103 1.86 9.37 8.12
C SER A 103 0.88 8.25 7.75
N THR A 104 1.34 6.99 7.83
CA THR A 104 0.54 5.80 7.53
C THR A 104 -0.14 5.23 8.78
N LEU A 105 -0.17 6.00 9.87
CA LEU A 105 -0.83 5.59 11.11
C LEU A 105 -2.33 5.77 10.98
N GLU A 106 -3.06 4.67 10.88
CA GLU A 106 -4.52 4.64 10.87
C GLU A 106 -5.02 4.47 12.31
N ARG A 107 -5.86 5.39 12.79
CA ARG A 107 -6.48 5.25 14.12
C ARG A 107 -7.41 4.05 14.16
N TRP A 108 -7.53 3.46 15.34
CA TRP A 108 -8.60 2.50 15.59
C TRP A 108 -9.98 3.14 15.42
N PRO A 109 -11.01 2.35 15.08
CA PRO A 109 -12.39 2.79 15.19
C PRO A 109 -12.70 3.28 16.61
N ASP A 110 -13.39 4.42 16.73
CA ASP A 110 -13.71 5.02 18.03
C ASP A 110 -14.54 4.07 18.92
N THR A 111 -15.42 3.28 18.31
CA THR A 111 -16.23 2.26 18.98
C THR A 111 -15.36 1.21 19.67
N LEU A 112 -14.33 0.73 18.98
CA LEU A 112 -13.42 -0.29 19.47
C LEU A 112 -12.48 0.29 20.55
N LEU A 113 -11.99 1.53 20.35
CA LEU A 113 -11.22 2.23 21.38
C LEU A 113 -12.04 2.39 22.66
N LEU A 114 -13.30 2.82 22.57
CA LEU A 114 -14.17 3.02 23.72
C LEU A 114 -14.36 1.71 24.51
N GLU A 115 -14.65 0.61 23.79
CA GLU A 115 -14.88 -0.72 24.37
C GLU A 115 -13.67 -1.26 25.12
N TYR A 116 -12.48 -1.14 24.53
CA TYR A 116 -11.27 -1.75 25.10
C TYR A 116 -10.44 -0.81 25.98
N SER A 117 -10.72 0.50 26.00
CA SER A 117 -9.88 1.54 26.63
C SER A 117 -9.36 1.22 28.03
N LYS A 118 -10.16 0.56 28.87
CA LYS A 118 -9.82 0.22 30.27
C LYS A 118 -9.39 -1.24 30.48
N HIS A 119 -9.36 -2.04 29.42
CA HIS A 119 -9.18 -3.49 29.47
C HIS A 119 -7.86 -3.97 28.86
N LEU A 120 -7.17 -3.11 28.09
CA LEU A 120 -5.94 -3.48 27.40
C LEU A 120 -4.76 -3.69 28.34
N ILE A 121 -4.61 -2.84 29.36
CA ILE A 121 -3.49 -2.88 30.31
C ILE A 121 -4.02 -2.57 31.72
N PRO A 122 -3.73 -3.42 32.73
CA PRO A 122 -4.12 -3.15 34.12
C PRO A 122 -3.61 -1.79 34.60
N GLU A 123 -4.41 -1.08 35.39
CA GLU A 123 -4.10 0.24 35.97
C GLU A 123 -3.88 1.39 34.97
N HIS A 124 -4.21 1.18 33.69
CA HIS A 124 -4.04 2.17 32.64
C HIS A 124 -5.32 2.38 31.83
N VAL A 125 -5.49 3.59 31.31
CA VAL A 125 -6.50 3.92 30.31
C VAL A 125 -5.80 4.18 28.98
N CYS A 126 -6.26 3.52 27.93
CA CYS A 126 -5.86 3.82 26.55
C CYS A 126 -6.58 5.09 26.09
N LEU A 127 -5.80 6.13 25.75
CA LEU A 127 -6.30 7.41 25.26
C LEU A 127 -6.46 7.41 23.74
N TYR A 128 -5.53 6.77 23.04
CA TYR A 128 -5.53 6.63 21.60
C TYR A 128 -4.95 5.28 21.22
N ALA A 129 -5.46 4.69 20.15
CA ALA A 129 -4.90 3.48 19.55
C ALA A 129 -4.83 3.62 18.03
N TRP A 130 -3.82 3.00 17.44
CA TRP A 130 -3.59 3.04 16.00
C TRP A 130 -2.95 1.75 15.48
N LYS A 131 -3.17 1.51 14.19
CA LYS A 131 -2.51 0.50 13.39
C LYS A 131 -1.12 1.01 13.03
N GLU A 132 -0.09 0.25 13.37
CA GLU A 132 1.27 0.54 12.96
C GLU A 132 1.73 -0.57 11.99
N PRO A 133 1.98 -0.26 10.71
CA PRO A 133 2.48 -1.23 9.75
C PRO A 133 3.76 -1.91 10.24
N ILE A 134 3.84 -3.23 10.06
CA ILE A 134 5.03 -4.00 10.47
C ILE A 134 6.22 -3.65 9.57
N ASP A 135 5.95 -3.42 8.28
CA ASP A 135 6.92 -3.06 7.27
C ASP A 135 6.70 -1.64 6.73
N SER A 136 7.72 -1.08 6.08
CA SER A 136 7.60 0.18 5.35
C SER A 136 6.55 0.05 4.23
N VAL A 137 5.47 0.85 4.31
CA VAL A 137 4.42 0.89 3.29
C VAL A 137 4.99 1.14 1.91
N ARG A 138 5.91 2.10 1.80
CA ARG A 138 6.59 2.43 0.54
C ARG A 138 7.32 1.23 -0.04
N GLU A 139 8.16 0.57 0.75
CA GLU A 139 8.96 -0.57 0.26
C GLU A 139 8.07 -1.75 -0.12
N HIS A 140 7.02 -2.00 0.67
CA HIS A 140 6.04 -3.04 0.42
C HIS A 140 5.30 -2.82 -0.90
N LEU A 141 4.81 -1.60 -1.16
CA LEU A 141 4.17 -1.23 -2.42
C LEU A 141 5.13 -1.37 -3.62
N LEU A 142 6.37 -0.87 -3.49
CA LEU A 142 7.37 -0.96 -4.56
C LEU A 142 7.66 -2.43 -4.93
N LEU A 143 7.80 -3.31 -3.93
CA LEU A 143 8.01 -4.73 -4.15
C LEU A 143 6.80 -5.40 -4.80
N GLY A 144 5.60 -5.10 -4.33
CA GLY A 144 4.35 -5.65 -4.85
C GLY A 144 4.10 -5.29 -6.30
N ILE A 145 4.20 -4.00 -6.64
CA ILE A 145 4.01 -3.49 -8.00
C ILE A 145 5.10 -4.05 -8.92
N SER A 146 6.36 -4.04 -8.49
CA SER A 146 7.46 -4.61 -9.28
C SER A 146 7.25 -6.11 -9.55
N SER A 147 6.70 -6.85 -8.59
CA SER A 147 6.36 -8.27 -8.75
C SER A 147 5.25 -8.46 -9.78
N LEU A 148 4.18 -7.66 -9.71
CA LEU A 148 3.09 -7.70 -10.71
C LEU A 148 3.59 -7.32 -12.10
N LEU A 149 4.31 -6.22 -12.24
CA LEU A 149 4.84 -5.80 -13.54
C LEU A 149 5.71 -6.90 -14.16
N LYS A 150 6.53 -7.60 -13.37
CA LYS A 150 7.31 -8.77 -13.84
C LYS A 150 6.45 -9.96 -14.26
N GLN A 151 5.19 -10.06 -13.84
CA GLN A 151 4.26 -11.10 -14.30
C GLN A 151 3.54 -10.68 -15.60
N TYR A 152 3.30 -9.37 -15.79
CA TYR A 152 2.69 -8.82 -17.01
C TYR A 152 3.69 -8.62 -18.17
N VAL A 153 4.96 -8.36 -17.87
CA VAL A 153 6.01 -8.07 -18.86
C VAL A 153 6.48 -9.29 -19.68
N PRO A 154 6.47 -10.56 -19.19
CA PRO A 154 6.73 -11.73 -20.02
C PRO A 154 5.73 -11.93 -21.15
N SER A 155 4.46 -11.51 -20.98
CA SER A 155 3.46 -11.49 -22.05
C SER A 155 3.67 -10.36 -23.08
N MET A 156 4.46 -9.34 -22.73
CA MET A 156 4.82 -8.20 -23.58
C MET A 156 6.23 -8.31 -24.19
N HIS A 157 7.10 -9.20 -23.68
CA HIS A 157 8.48 -9.35 -24.16
C HIS A 157 8.58 -9.80 -25.62
N ARG A 158 7.50 -10.36 -26.21
CA ARG A 158 7.44 -10.58 -27.67
C ARG A 158 7.39 -9.29 -28.49
N GLU A 159 6.99 -8.16 -27.91
CA GLU A 159 6.91 -6.87 -28.60
C GLU A 159 8.07 -5.92 -28.25
N MET A 160 8.72 -6.12 -27.09
CA MET A 160 9.81 -5.25 -26.60
C MET A 160 11.24 -5.81 -26.78
N GLU A 161 11.43 -6.99 -27.37
CA GLU A 161 12.75 -7.58 -27.64
C GLU A 161 13.55 -6.90 -28.78
N ASN A 162 13.29 -5.63 -29.11
CA ASN A 162 14.15 -4.88 -30.02
C ASN A 162 14.23 -3.38 -29.67
N PRO A 163 14.93 -3.01 -28.58
CA PRO A 163 15.20 -1.62 -28.23
C PRO A 163 16.16 -0.89 -29.21
N ASN A 164 16.60 -1.55 -30.29
CA ASN A 164 17.43 -0.99 -31.37
C ASN A 164 16.75 -0.98 -32.75
N ARG A 165 15.46 -1.29 -32.86
CA ARG A 165 14.64 -0.99 -34.06
C ARG A 165 13.72 0.22 -33.89
N THR A 166 13.91 0.94 -32.78
CA THR A 166 13.16 2.11 -32.35
C THR A 166 13.27 3.23 -33.37
N LEU A 167 12.11 3.79 -33.72
CA LEU A 167 11.89 5.14 -34.25
C LEU A 167 11.95 5.39 -35.78
N ARG A 168 12.14 4.39 -36.65
CA ARG A 168 11.97 4.61 -38.12
C ARG A 168 10.87 3.80 -38.81
N SER A 169 10.31 2.77 -38.19
CA SER A 169 9.31 1.90 -38.84
C SER A 169 7.85 2.25 -38.53
N ILE A 170 7.57 3.18 -37.60
CA ILE A 170 6.19 3.62 -37.29
C ILE A 170 5.73 4.76 -38.23
N GLN A 171 6.62 5.33 -39.06
CA GLN A 171 6.25 6.41 -39.99
C GLN A 171 5.73 5.96 -41.37
N HIS A 172 5.59 4.66 -41.66
CA HIS A 172 5.13 4.21 -42.99
C HIS A 172 4.05 3.12 -42.96
N ARG A 173 3.02 3.27 -42.13
CA ARG A 173 1.77 2.50 -42.30
C ARG A 173 0.53 3.40 -42.22
N HIS A 174 0.50 4.39 -43.10
CA HIS A 174 -0.73 4.99 -43.60
C HIS A 174 -0.65 5.07 -45.13
N TRP A 175 -1.79 4.81 -45.79
CA TRP A 175 -2.05 4.56 -47.22
C TRP A 175 -1.65 3.17 -47.73
N SER A 176 -2.52 2.37 -48.37
CA SER A 176 -3.73 2.68 -49.13
C SER A 176 -4.69 1.48 -49.21
N VAL A 177 -5.96 1.81 -49.49
CA VAL A 177 -7.12 1.00 -49.94
C VAL A 177 -6.77 -0.33 -50.62
#